data_AF-A0AA41XQ76-F1
#
_entry.id   AF-A0AA41XQ76-F1
#
_cell.length_a   1.000
_cell.length_b   1.000
_cell.length_c   1.000
_cell.angle_alpha   90.00
_cell.angle_beta   90.00
_cell.angle_gamma   90.00
#
_symmetry.space_group_name_H-M   'P 1'
#
loop_
_entity.id
_entity.type
_entity.pdbx_description
1 polymer ?
#
loop_
_entity_poly.entity_id
_entity_poly.type
_entity_poly.pdbx_seq_one_letter_code
_entity_poly.pdbx_strand_id
1 'polypeptide(L)' 'MSVELFRPVDGWVGFYEVSSRGCVRSVARVVETADGQRRRVPGRLLKLSDGRAPHCTLSRPGRRQTYYPKANGRRNYA' A
#
# COMPACT_ATOMS: atom_id res chain seq x y z
N MET A 1 11.88 -13.83 17.51
CA MET A 1 11.56 -12.60 16.74
C MET A 1 10.57 -12.97 15.64
N SER A 2 9.31 -12.52 15.71
CA SER A 2 8.33 -12.78 14.64
C SER A 2 8.58 -11.84 13.46
N VAL A 3 8.89 -12.38 12.28
CA VAL A 3 9.01 -11.58 11.05
C VAL A 3 7.63 -11.08 10.65
N GLU A 4 7.51 -9.78 10.42
CA GLU A 4 6.25 -9.20 9.93
C GLU A 4 6.04 -9.55 8.45
N LEU A 5 4.96 -10.27 8.15
CA LEU A 5 4.60 -10.62 6.79
C LEU A 5 3.77 -9.50 6.15
N PHE A 6 4.17 -9.12 4.95
CA PHE A 6 3.44 -8.17 4.10
C PHE A 6 2.67 -8.94 3.03
N ARG A 7 1.39 -8.61 2.87
CA ARG A 7 0.51 -9.21 1.85
C ARG A 7 0.04 -8.13 0.87
N PRO A 8 -0.22 -8.47 -0.39
CA PRO A 8 -0.79 -7.52 -1.35
C PRO A 8 -2.09 -6.91 -0.83
N VAL A 9 -2.27 -5.62 -1.06
CA VAL A 9 -3.56 -4.97 -0.78
C VAL A 9 -4.54 -5.31 -1.91
N ASP A 10 -5.74 -5.76 -1.57
CA ASP A 10 -6.80 -6.12 -2.52
C ASP A 10 -7.07 -4.99 -3.53
N GLY A 11 -7.01 -5.30 -4.83
CA GLY A 11 -7.16 -4.31 -5.91
C GLY A 11 -5.91 -3.45 -6.20
N TRP A 12 -4.83 -3.67 -5.45
CA TRP A 12 -3.58 -2.89 -5.50
C TRP A 12 -2.33 -3.76 -5.61
N VAL A 13 -2.48 -5.02 -6.05
CA VAL A 13 -1.39 -5.97 -6.32
C VAL A 13 -0.33 -5.34 -7.23
N GLY A 14 0.94 -5.47 -6.85
CA GLY A 14 2.07 -4.85 -7.57
C GLY A 14 2.31 -3.37 -7.24
N PHE A 15 1.43 -2.73 -6.47
CA PHE A 15 1.60 -1.33 -6.06
C PHE A 15 1.81 -1.19 -4.55
N TYR A 16 1.05 -1.92 -3.74
CA TYR A 16 1.07 -1.79 -2.28
C TYR A 16 0.86 -3.12 -1.57
N GLU A 17 1.46 -3.21 -0.38
CA GLU A 17 1.31 -4.33 0.55
C GLU A 17 1.03 -3.81 1.95
N VAL A 18 0.33 -4.62 2.74
CA VAL A 18 -0.03 -4.34 4.14
C VAL A 18 0.37 -5.50 5.02
N SER A 19 0.84 -5.18 6.23
CA SER A 19 1.16 -6.17 7.24
C SER A 19 -0.01 -6.46 8.19
N SER A 20 0.09 -7.52 8.98
CA SER A 20 -0.90 -7.83 10.02
C SER A 20 -0.99 -6.76 11.12
N ARG A 21 0.04 -5.93 11.29
CA ARG A 21 0.04 -4.80 12.25
C ARG A 21 -0.49 -3.50 11.63
N GLY A 22 -0.82 -3.52 10.34
CA GLY A 22 -1.33 -2.38 9.61
C GLY A 22 -0.25 -1.44 9.06
N CYS A 23 1.01 -1.87 9.01
CA CYS A 23 2.05 -1.16 8.27
C CYS A 23 1.77 -1.29 6.78
N VAL A 24 1.78 -0.18 6.04
CA VAL A 24 1.57 -0.19 4.58
C VAL A 24 2.87 0.20 3.89
N ARG A 25 3.25 -0.54 2.85
CA ARG A 25 4.41 -0.19 2.01
C ARG A 25 4.03 -0.15 0.54
N SER A 26 4.69 0.72 -0.23
CA SER A 26 4.69 0.63 -1.69
C SER A 26 5.71 -0.41 -2.14
N VAL A 27 5.38 -1.13 -3.21
CA VAL A 27 6.29 -2.06 -3.89
C VAL A 27 7.11 -1.27 -4.93
N ALA A 28 8.38 -1.65 -5.10
CA ALA A 28 9.22 -1.10 -6.14
C ALA A 28 8.64 -1.44 -7.52
N ARG A 29 8.53 -0.44 -8.39
CA ARG A 29 7.90 -0.58 -9.70
C ARG A 29 8.47 0.39 -10.72
N VAL A 30 8.26 0.10 -11.99
CA VAL A 30 8.48 1.07 -13.08
C VAL A 30 7.13 1.61 -13.48
N VAL A 31 7.01 2.93 -13.61
CA VAL A 31 5.81 3.61 -14.11
C VAL A 31 6.15 4.40 -15.36
N GLU A 32 5.21 4.53 -16.27
CA GLU A 32 5.30 5.45 -17.40
C GLU A 32 4.73 6.81 -16.97
N THR A 33 5.44 7.89 -17.28
CA THR A 33 4.97 9.26 -17.06
C THR A 33 4.05 9.69 -18.20
N ALA A 34 3.34 10.82 -18.02
CA ALA A 34 2.50 11.38 -19.08
C ALA A 34 3.29 11.68 -20.36
N ASP A 35 4.59 11.99 -20.23
CA ASP A 35 5.51 12.27 -21.34
C ASP A 35 6.10 11.00 -21.98
N GLY A 36 5.57 9.82 -21.66
CA GLY A 36 6.03 8.52 -22.18
C GLY A 36 7.35 8.00 -21.59
N GLN A 37 7.92 8.69 -20.59
CA GLN A 37 9.19 8.30 -19.97
C GLN A 37 8.98 7.22 -18.90
N ARG A 38 9.89 6.25 -18.84
CA ARG A 38 9.87 5.21 -17.79
C ARG A 38 10.64 5.67 -16.56
N ARG A 39 9.95 5.74 -15.42
CA ARG A 39 10.53 6.11 -14.13
C ARG A 39 10.50 4.93 -13.16
N ARG A 40 11.64 4.66 -12.53
CA ARG A 40 11.70 3.76 -11.36
C ARG A 40 11.14 4.46 -10.13
N VAL A 41 10.19 3.79 -9.48
CA VAL A 41 9.61 4.20 -8.20
C VAL A 41 10.07 3.19 -7.14
N PRO A 42 10.93 3.58 -6.20
CA PRO A 42 11.35 2.66 -5.15
C PRO A 42 10.18 2.33 -4.22
N GLY A 43 10.19 1.12 -3.69
CA GLY A 43 9.30 0.74 -2.61
C GLY A 43 9.68 1.45 -1.31
N ARG A 44 8.70 1.79 -0.48
CA ARG A 44 8.93 2.42 0.83
C ARG A 44 7.77 2.17 1.78
N LEU A 45 8.05 2.21 3.08
CA LEU A 45 7.00 2.31 4.09
C LEU A 45 6.27 3.65 3.94
N LEU A 46 4.95 3.60 4.03
CA LEU A 46 4.09 4.78 3.97
C LEU A 46 3.85 5.32 5.37
N LYS A 47 3.88 6.66 5.49
CA LYS A 47 3.40 7.34 6.68
C LYS A 47 1.87 7.30 6.69
N LEU A 48 1.29 6.77 7.76
CA LEU A 48 -0.13 6.88 8.03
C LEU A 48 -0.45 8.25 8.64
N SER A 49 -1.67 8.74 8.43
CA SER A 49 -2.20 9.87 9.18
C SER A 49 -2.30 9.55 10.67
N ASP A 50 -2.21 10.58 11.49
CA ASP A 50 -2.16 10.56 12.96
C ASP A 50 -3.53 10.74 13.63
N GLY A 51 -4.61 10.45 12.90
CA GLY A 51 -5.99 10.58 13.40
C GLY A 51 -6.54 9.34 14.11
N ARG A 52 -7.78 9.45 14.59
CA ARG A 52 -8.56 8.37 15.22
C ARG A 52 -8.64 7.10 14.35
N ALA A 53 -8.59 7.25 13.03
CA ALA A 53 -8.52 6.18 12.05
C ALA A 53 -7.30 6.40 11.13
N PRO A 54 -6.12 5.84 11.50
CA PRO A 54 -4.92 5.95 10.68
C PRO A 54 -5.15 5.40 9.28
N HIS A 55 -4.82 6.20 8.27
CA HIS A 55 -5.02 5.86 6.87
C HIS A 55 -3.91 6.41 6.00
N CYS A 56 -3.83 5.91 4.76
CA CYS A 56 -2.97 6.46 3.73
C CYS A 56 -3.69 6.52 2.39
N THR A 57 -3.12 7.26 1.44
CA THR A 57 -3.57 7.24 0.05
C THR A 57 -2.79 6.18 -0.73
N LEU A 58 -3.50 5.33 -1.46
CA LEU A 58 -2.94 4.47 -2.50
C LEU A 58 -3.17 5.10 -3.87
N SER A 59 -2.18 5.02 -4.74
CA SER A 59 -2.25 5.57 -6.10
C SER A 59 -1.57 4.70 -7.15
N ARG A 60 -2.24 4.60 -8.29
CA ARG A 60 -1.78 3.95 -9.53
C ARG A 60 -2.34 4.76 -10.71
N PRO A 61 -1.84 4.56 -11.94
CA PRO A 61 -2.38 5.25 -13.11
C PRO A 61 -3.92 5.12 -13.17
N GLY A 62 -4.61 6.25 -13.30
CA GLY A 62 -6.06 6.32 -13.38
C GLY A 62 -6.85 6.05 -12.10
N ARG A 63 -6.21 5.76 -10.94
CA ARG A 63 -6.94 5.49 -9.69
C ARG A 63 -6.20 5.95 -8.45
N ARG A 64 -6.92 6.66 -7.58
CA ARG A 64 -6.49 7.06 -6.24
C ARG A 64 -7.56 6.66 -5.21
N GLN A 65 -7.15 6.14 -4.06
CA GLN A 65 -8.09 5.69 -3.02
C GLN A 65 -7.50 5.89 -1.62
N THR A 66 -8.33 6.30 -0.66
CA THR A 66 -7.99 6.28 0.77
C THR A 66 -8.12 4.86 1.31
N TYR A 67 -7.07 4.38 1.99
CA TYR A 67 -6.96 3.03 2.51
C TYR A 67 -6.77 3.03 4.03
N TYR A 68 -7.58 2.22 4.71
CA TYR A 68 -7.59 2.08 6.17
C TYR A 68 -7.05 0.69 6.56
N PRO A 69 -5.75 0.55 6.88
CA PRO A 69 -5.12 -0.75 7.12
C PRO A 69 -5.75 -1.52 8.30
N LYS A 70 -6.22 -0.81 9.34
CA LYS A 70 -6.83 -1.42 10.53
C LYS A 70 -8.28 -1.89 10.32
N ALA A 71 -8.95 -1.48 9.24
CA ALA A 71 -10.28 -1.97 8.89
C ALA A 71 -10.21 -3.36 8.21
N ASN A 72 -9.14 -3.63 7.45
CA ASN A 72 -8.99 -4.87 6.70
C ASN A 72 -8.40 -6.03 7.52
N GLY A 73 -7.75 -5.76 8.66
CA GLY A 73 -7.22 -6.79 9.57
C GLY A 73 -8.27 -7.66 10.27
N ARG A 74 -9.57 -7.37 10.09
CA ARG A 74 -10.71 -8.15 10.62
C ARG A 74 -11.30 -9.16 9.62
N ARG A 75 -10.70 -9.36 8.45
CA ARG A 75 -11.11 -10.46 7.58
C ARG A 75 -10.51 -11.77 8.10
N ASN A 76 -11.37 -12.53 8.78
CA ASN A 76 -11.20 -13.93 9.11
C ASN A 76 -10.66 -14.68 7.89
N TYR A 77 -9.44 -15.21 8.00
CA TYR A 77 -9.06 -16.39 7.24
C TYR A 77 -9.44 -17.56 8.14
N ALA A 78 -10.67 -18.05 7.99
CA ALA A 78 -11.07 -19.37 8.43
C ALA A 78 -10.64 -20.39 7.38
#